data_AF-A0A2V8H3K1-F1
#
_entry.id   AF-A0A2V8H3K1-F1
#
_cell.length_a   1.000
_cell.length_b   1.000
_cell.length_c   1.000
_cell.angle_alpha   90.00
_cell.angle_beta   90.00
_cell.angle_gamma   90.00
#
_symmetry.space_group_name_H-M   'P 1'
#
loop_
_entity.id
_entity.type
_entity.pdbx_description
1 polymer ?
#
loop_
_entity_poly.entity_id
_entity_poly.type
_entity_poly.pdbx_seq_one_letter_code
_entity_poly.pdbx_strand_id
1 'polypeptide(L)'
;SLWARMSPFKAEDLNRLVFDDHKLLQLETLRGCTMLVPRDQANIALRIRTRTFTELSKQARQQMPITDAEMEKLKGAILKSLHSGPKTSEQLQQMLPPDSIRDFGADLKRIGLTNSLSLGINLLKEEGKVLKQQSKRRLDIMDYSFVLTSSILPEADPFSLRLEEACAQLANQYFKAEAPARAKDFAWWAGINVTDAIRGGGEIKPKLVPVSVEGSADEFLIGESELDDFFAFEPQDFVINFIPYRDTYLKGQREILNRFISSEHADKPFSRWKGKLINDPLATIIVNGRVVGVWEWSEDGDDIDLLLFDSIAKSAERAIHKRASELAGFIRSNLGEVRLQGVDYGPHQTTGIHDLKAFWGKGAQADSRV
;
A
#
# COMPACT_ATOMS: atom_id res chain seq x y z
N SER A 1 7.44 -7.15 3.91
CA SER A 1 6.12 -7.53 4.45
C SER A 1 5.97 -9.04 4.50
N LEU A 2 6.03 -9.75 3.36
CA LEU A 2 5.94 -11.22 3.35
C LEU A 2 7.11 -11.92 4.05
N TRP A 3 8.35 -11.43 3.91
CA TRP A 3 9.49 -11.94 4.68
C TRP A 3 9.27 -11.90 6.20
N ALA A 4 8.51 -10.92 6.71
CA ALA A 4 8.20 -10.85 8.14
C ALA A 4 7.15 -11.88 8.57
N ARG A 5 6.42 -12.48 7.63
CA ARG A 5 5.29 -13.39 7.87
C ARG A 5 5.53 -14.81 7.38
N MET A 6 6.56 -15.03 6.59
CA MET A 6 6.88 -16.31 5.96
C MET A 6 8.37 -16.58 6.08
N SER A 7 8.73 -17.77 6.58
CA SER A 7 10.11 -18.21 6.68
C SER A 7 10.22 -19.68 6.28
N PRO A 8 11.05 -20.04 5.29
CA PRO A 8 11.83 -19.14 4.42
C PRO A 8 10.93 -18.41 3.40
N PHE A 9 11.29 -17.18 3.02
CA PHE A 9 10.64 -16.44 1.93
C PHE A 9 11.68 -16.03 0.89
N LYS A 10 11.35 -16.20 -0.40
CA LYS A 10 12.15 -15.72 -1.52
C LYS A 10 11.34 -14.77 -2.39
N ALA A 11 11.96 -13.67 -2.82
CA ALA A 11 11.29 -12.69 -3.69
C ALA A 11 10.84 -13.33 -5.02
N GLU A 12 11.61 -14.29 -5.53
CA GLU A 12 11.31 -15.00 -6.77
C GLU A 12 10.00 -15.79 -6.72
N ASP A 13 9.66 -16.36 -5.57
CA ASP A 13 8.39 -17.08 -5.41
C ASP A 13 7.20 -16.14 -5.62
N LEU A 14 7.31 -14.89 -5.15
CA LEU A 14 6.30 -13.86 -5.38
C LEU A 14 6.30 -13.35 -6.83
N ASN A 15 7.48 -13.11 -7.41
CA ASN A 15 7.60 -12.69 -8.81
C ASN A 15 6.93 -13.71 -9.73
N ARG A 16 7.20 -15.01 -9.55
CA ARG A 16 6.57 -16.09 -10.32
C ARG A 16 5.05 -16.07 -10.20
N LEU A 17 4.51 -15.88 -9.00
CA LEU A 17 3.05 -15.79 -8.80
C LEU A 17 2.42 -14.59 -9.53
N VAL A 18 3.15 -13.50 -9.72
CA VAL A 18 2.66 -12.28 -10.40
C VAL A 18 2.84 -12.35 -11.91
N PHE A 19 4.03 -12.71 -12.38
CA PHE A 19 4.42 -12.56 -13.78
C PHE A 19 4.30 -13.84 -14.60
N ASP A 20 4.34 -15.02 -13.97
CA ASP A 20 4.39 -16.31 -14.66
C ASP A 20 3.04 -17.03 -14.52
N ASP A 21 2.62 -17.23 -13.26
CA ASP A 21 1.39 -17.96 -12.94
C ASP A 21 0.15 -17.04 -12.99
N HIS A 22 0.34 -15.71 -12.93
CA HIS A 22 -0.72 -14.70 -12.81
C HIS A 22 -1.78 -15.01 -11.75
N LYS A 23 -1.37 -15.62 -10.64
CA LYS A 23 -2.20 -15.90 -9.45
C LYS A 23 -2.36 -14.66 -8.58
N LEU A 24 -1.42 -13.74 -8.67
CA LEU A 24 -1.48 -12.41 -8.08
C LEU A 24 -1.38 -11.36 -9.18
N LEU A 25 -2.09 -10.25 -9.00
CA LEU A 25 -2.17 -9.17 -9.97
C LEU A 25 -1.83 -7.84 -9.29
N GLN A 26 -1.17 -6.96 -10.02
CA GLN A 26 -0.96 -5.58 -9.59
C GLN A 26 -2.13 -4.71 -10.06
N LEU A 27 -3.02 -4.39 -9.13
CA LEU A 27 -4.25 -3.65 -9.40
C LEU A 27 -4.24 -2.35 -8.60
N GLU A 28 -4.51 -1.22 -9.24
CA GLU A 28 -4.82 0.02 -8.52
C GLU A 28 -6.21 -0.13 -7.90
N THR A 29 -6.38 -0.07 -6.58
CA THR A 29 -7.69 -0.29 -5.95
C THR A 29 -7.88 0.62 -4.74
N LEU A 30 -7.78 0.09 -3.52
CA LEU A 30 -7.99 0.80 -2.26
C LEU A 30 -7.22 2.14 -2.24
N ARG A 31 -7.97 3.24 -2.14
CA ARG A 31 -7.44 4.62 -2.10
C ARG A 31 -6.54 4.99 -3.30
N GLY A 32 -6.74 4.37 -4.46
CA GLY A 32 -5.97 4.61 -5.68
C GLY A 32 -4.53 4.08 -5.61
N CYS A 33 -4.21 3.23 -4.62
CA CYS A 33 -2.90 2.62 -4.49
C CYS A 33 -2.83 1.32 -5.29
N THR A 34 -1.65 1.01 -5.85
CA THR A 34 -1.37 -0.31 -6.43
C THR A 34 -1.23 -1.35 -5.33
N MET A 35 -2.05 -2.40 -5.39
CA MET A 35 -2.05 -3.53 -4.47
C MET A 35 -1.74 -4.82 -5.22
N LEU A 36 -1.16 -5.80 -4.53
CA LEU A 36 -1.14 -7.19 -4.99
C LEU A 36 -2.46 -7.85 -4.59
N VAL A 37 -3.17 -8.37 -5.58
CA VAL A 37 -4.52 -8.92 -5.41
C VAL A 37 -4.56 -10.36 -5.94
N PRO A 38 -5.07 -11.34 -5.17
CA PRO A 38 -5.38 -12.67 -5.68
C PRO A 38 -6.28 -12.62 -6.91
N ARG A 39 -5.98 -13.45 -7.92
CA ARG A 39 -6.68 -13.46 -9.20
C ARG A 39 -8.19 -13.64 -9.05
N ASP A 40 -8.61 -14.50 -8.13
CA ASP A 40 -10.01 -14.77 -7.77
C ASP A 40 -10.71 -13.59 -7.09
N GLN A 41 -9.95 -12.63 -6.55
CA GLN A 41 -10.45 -11.40 -5.93
C GLN A 41 -10.34 -10.18 -6.85
N ALA A 42 -9.86 -10.35 -8.07
CA ALA A 42 -9.59 -9.25 -8.98
C ALA A 42 -10.86 -8.42 -9.29
N ASN A 43 -12.01 -9.07 -9.49
CA ASN A 43 -13.27 -8.38 -9.77
C ASN A 43 -13.74 -7.52 -8.58
N ILE A 44 -13.53 -7.98 -7.34
CA ILE A 44 -13.80 -7.18 -6.13
C ILE A 44 -12.90 -5.95 -6.13
N ALA A 45 -11.58 -6.15 -6.32
CA ALA A 45 -10.63 -5.05 -6.32
C ALA A 45 -10.89 -4.04 -7.43
N LEU A 46 -11.24 -4.51 -8.64
CA LEU A 46 -11.65 -3.70 -9.79
C LEU A 46 -12.94 -2.92 -9.51
N ARG A 47 -13.91 -3.53 -8.82
CA ARG A 47 -15.18 -2.90 -8.47
C ARG A 47 -15.05 -1.84 -7.38
N ILE A 48 -14.20 -2.07 -6.38
CA ILE A 48 -14.00 -1.15 -5.23
C ILE A 48 -13.09 0.04 -5.58
N ARG A 49 -12.47 0.03 -6.77
CA ARG A 49 -11.60 1.12 -7.24
C ARG A 49 -12.19 2.50 -6.96
N THR A 50 -11.47 3.23 -6.13
CA THR A 50 -11.62 4.67 -5.93
C THR A 50 -10.27 5.28 -6.32
N ARG A 51 -10.13 6.27 -7.20
CA ARG A 51 -10.94 7.46 -7.44
C ARG A 51 -10.88 7.85 -8.92
N THR A 52 -12.04 8.13 -9.50
CA THR A 52 -12.24 9.38 -10.26
C THR A 52 -13.35 10.14 -9.56
N PHE A 53 -13.37 11.48 -9.59
CA PHE A 53 -14.33 12.35 -8.87
C PHE A 53 -14.04 12.63 -7.39
N THR A 54 -12.77 12.80 -7.01
CA THR A 54 -12.53 13.78 -5.94
C THR A 54 -12.95 15.17 -6.42
N GLU A 55 -13.29 16.06 -5.50
CA GLU A 55 -13.50 17.48 -5.81
C GLU A 55 -12.27 18.08 -6.53
N LEU A 56 -11.05 17.67 -6.16
CA LEU A 56 -9.81 18.02 -6.86
C LEU A 56 -9.81 17.58 -8.33
N SER A 57 -10.30 16.37 -8.65
CA SER A 57 -10.44 15.89 -10.04
C SER A 57 -11.54 16.61 -10.82
N LYS A 58 -12.62 17.05 -10.17
CA LYS A 58 -13.67 17.88 -10.81
C LYS A 58 -13.13 19.28 -11.14
N GLN A 59 -12.43 19.91 -10.20
CA GLN A 59 -11.78 21.20 -10.41
C GLN A 59 -10.68 21.12 -11.48
N ALA A 60 -9.87 20.07 -11.46
CA ALA A 60 -8.86 19.82 -12.48
C ALA A 60 -9.46 19.71 -13.88
N ARG A 61 -10.59 19.00 -14.03
CA ARG A 61 -11.29 18.85 -15.33
C ARG A 61 -11.74 20.17 -15.93
N GLN A 62 -12.13 21.15 -15.12
CA GLN A 62 -12.51 22.49 -15.62
C GLN A 62 -11.34 23.25 -16.24
N GLN A 63 -10.11 22.91 -15.86
CA GLN A 63 -8.88 23.54 -16.35
C GLN A 63 -8.17 22.72 -17.43
N MET A 64 -8.70 21.53 -17.76
CA MET A 64 -8.06 20.65 -18.72
C MET A 64 -8.20 21.20 -20.15
N PRO A 65 -7.10 21.27 -20.91
CA PRO A 65 -7.15 21.72 -22.30
C PRO A 65 -7.65 20.60 -23.24
N ILE A 66 -8.48 19.66 -22.77
CA ILE A 66 -8.98 18.52 -23.54
C ILE A 66 -10.44 18.24 -23.18
N THR A 67 -11.27 18.02 -24.19
CA THR A 67 -12.69 17.67 -24.03
C THR A 67 -12.88 16.19 -23.75
N ASP A 68 -14.05 15.81 -23.23
CA ASP A 68 -14.38 14.39 -22.98
C ASP A 68 -14.32 13.55 -24.27
N ALA A 69 -14.82 14.07 -25.39
CA ALA A 69 -14.79 13.38 -26.68
C ALA A 69 -13.35 13.15 -27.19
N GLU A 70 -12.47 14.15 -27.02
CA GLU A 70 -11.05 14.01 -27.35
C GLU A 70 -10.36 13.00 -26.43
N MET A 71 -10.72 12.97 -25.14
CA MET A 71 -10.20 11.98 -24.19
C MET A 71 -10.65 10.56 -24.55
N GLU A 72 -11.90 10.34 -24.92
CA GLU A 72 -12.38 9.03 -25.38
C GLU A 72 -11.62 8.57 -26.63
N LYS A 73 -11.39 9.47 -27.58
CA LYS A 73 -10.58 9.18 -28.78
C LYS A 73 -9.14 8.80 -28.41
N LEU A 74 -8.52 9.54 -27.48
CA LEU A 74 -7.17 9.25 -27.00
C LEU A 74 -7.10 7.89 -26.29
N LYS A 75 -8.05 7.58 -25.40
CA LYS A 75 -8.16 6.26 -24.75
C LYS A 75 -8.29 5.12 -25.76
N GLY A 76 -9.13 5.30 -26.79
CA GLY A 76 -9.27 4.34 -27.88
C GLY A 76 -7.94 4.09 -28.63
N ALA A 77 -7.18 5.15 -28.90
CA ALA A 77 -5.87 5.05 -29.56
C ALA A 77 -4.80 4.38 -28.68
N ILE A 78 -4.80 4.66 -27.36
CA ILE A 78 -3.94 3.97 -26.39
C ILE A 78 -4.24 2.48 -26.39
N LEU A 79 -5.52 2.10 -26.21
CA LEU A 79 -5.94 0.70 -26.20
C LEU A 79 -5.54 0.00 -27.51
N LYS A 80 -5.78 0.63 -28.66
CA LYS A 80 -5.37 0.10 -29.96
C LYS A 80 -3.86 -0.17 -30.03
N SER A 81 -3.02 0.75 -29.54
CA SER A 81 -1.55 0.55 -29.52
C SER A 81 -1.12 -0.63 -28.65
N LEU A 82 -1.81 -0.87 -27.53
CA LEU A 82 -1.50 -1.96 -26.60
C LEU A 82 -1.90 -3.36 -27.09
N HIS A 83 -2.70 -3.48 -28.15
CA HIS A 83 -3.02 -4.79 -28.75
C HIS A 83 -1.78 -5.49 -29.32
N SER A 84 -0.74 -4.73 -29.66
CA SER A 84 0.54 -5.27 -30.16
C SER A 84 1.50 -5.74 -29.05
N GLY A 85 1.08 -5.66 -27.78
CA GLY A 85 1.88 -6.01 -26.61
C GLY A 85 2.15 -4.82 -25.68
N PRO A 86 2.85 -5.05 -24.56
CA PRO A 86 3.10 -4.03 -23.55
C PRO A 86 3.90 -2.83 -24.11
N LYS A 87 3.60 -1.61 -23.63
CA LYS A 87 4.29 -0.38 -24.04
C LYS A 87 4.61 0.54 -22.86
N THR A 88 5.78 1.18 -22.88
CA THR A 88 6.09 2.25 -21.94
C THR A 88 5.32 3.54 -22.27
N SER A 89 5.34 4.52 -21.37
CA SER A 89 4.72 5.83 -21.64
C SER A 89 5.37 6.52 -22.84
N GLU A 90 6.69 6.41 -22.98
CA GLU A 90 7.48 7.00 -24.07
C GLU A 90 7.12 6.34 -25.40
N GLN A 91 6.99 5.01 -25.42
CA GLN A 91 6.58 4.27 -26.62
C GLN A 91 5.16 4.65 -27.04
N LEU A 92 4.22 4.78 -26.09
CA LEU A 92 2.87 5.26 -26.39
C LEU A 92 2.90 6.68 -26.95
N GLN A 93 3.71 7.58 -26.37
CA GLN A 93 3.85 8.95 -26.86
C GLN A 93 4.37 9.01 -28.30
N GLN A 94 5.30 8.13 -28.68
CA GLN A 94 5.85 8.06 -30.04
C GLN A 94 4.86 7.48 -31.06
N MET A 95 3.98 6.58 -30.62
CA MET A 95 3.02 5.89 -31.51
C MET A 95 1.72 6.67 -31.72
N LEU A 96 1.38 7.57 -30.81
CA LEU A 96 0.15 8.36 -30.87
C LEU A 96 0.36 9.63 -31.71
N PRO A 97 -0.67 10.14 -32.41
CA PRO A 97 -0.57 11.41 -33.13
C PRO A 97 -0.16 12.55 -32.19
N PRO A 98 0.85 13.38 -32.52
CA PRO A 98 1.33 14.44 -31.64
C PRO A 98 0.22 15.38 -31.16
N ASP A 99 -0.72 15.72 -32.05
CA ASP A 99 -1.85 16.63 -31.74
C ASP A 99 -2.86 16.07 -30.72
N SER A 100 -2.79 14.76 -30.43
CA SER A 100 -3.63 14.11 -29.41
C SER A 100 -3.07 14.26 -27.98
N ILE A 101 -1.79 14.64 -27.86
CA ILE A 101 -1.11 14.78 -26.57
C ILE A 101 -0.95 16.27 -26.24
N ARG A 102 -1.65 16.71 -25.20
CA ARG A 102 -1.63 18.10 -24.74
C ARG A 102 -0.95 18.19 -23.38
N ASP A 103 0.06 19.05 -23.29
CA ASP A 103 0.72 19.34 -22.03
C ASP A 103 -0.21 20.14 -21.11
N PHE A 104 -0.13 19.90 -19.81
CA PHE A 104 -0.97 20.58 -18.83
C PHE A 104 -0.21 21.71 -18.13
N GLY A 105 -0.98 22.70 -17.65
CA GLY A 105 -0.45 23.84 -16.90
C GLY A 105 0.16 23.45 -15.55
N ALA A 106 0.91 24.37 -14.94
CA ALA A 106 1.63 24.15 -13.69
C ALA A 106 0.73 23.67 -12.53
N ASP A 107 -0.51 24.16 -12.45
CA ASP A 107 -1.47 23.78 -11.42
C ASP A 107 -1.86 22.30 -11.48
N LEU A 108 -2.08 21.78 -12.69
CA LEU A 108 -2.37 20.37 -12.92
C LEU A 108 -1.13 19.49 -12.69
N LYS A 109 0.05 19.96 -13.11
CA LYS A 109 1.33 19.29 -12.84
C LYS A 109 1.61 19.16 -11.35
N ARG A 110 1.26 20.17 -10.55
CA ARG A 110 1.43 20.17 -9.08
C ARG A 110 0.63 19.06 -8.39
N ILE A 111 -0.47 18.62 -8.99
CA ILE A 111 -1.30 17.50 -8.48
C ILE A 111 -1.01 16.18 -9.21
N GLY A 112 0.09 16.10 -9.97
CA GLY A 112 0.55 14.88 -10.63
C GLY A 112 -0.04 14.61 -12.02
N LEU A 113 -0.79 15.56 -12.60
CA LEU A 113 -1.34 15.44 -13.95
C LEU A 113 -0.44 16.22 -14.92
N THR A 114 0.38 15.51 -15.70
CA THR A 114 1.40 16.14 -16.55
C THR A 114 0.91 16.49 -17.95
N ASN A 115 0.20 15.57 -18.60
CA ASN A 115 -0.35 15.72 -19.94
C ASN A 115 -1.57 14.83 -20.17
N SER A 116 -2.25 14.98 -21.32
CA SER A 116 -3.44 14.18 -21.65
C SER A 116 -3.18 12.68 -21.75
N LEU A 117 -1.97 12.24 -22.15
CA LEU A 117 -1.60 10.83 -22.20
C LEU A 117 -1.57 10.21 -20.78
N SER A 118 -0.92 10.87 -19.83
CA SER A 118 -0.86 10.43 -18.43
C SER A 118 -2.25 10.29 -17.81
N LEU A 119 -3.15 11.24 -18.13
CA LEU A 119 -4.54 11.22 -17.70
C LEU A 119 -5.32 10.08 -18.35
N GLY A 120 -5.21 9.90 -19.67
CA GLY A 120 -5.89 8.82 -20.40
C GLY A 120 -5.49 7.44 -19.89
N ILE A 121 -4.20 7.24 -19.58
CA ILE A 121 -3.69 6.01 -18.96
C ILE A 121 -4.28 5.83 -17.56
N ASN A 122 -4.30 6.86 -16.72
CA ASN A 122 -4.89 6.78 -15.38
C ASN A 122 -6.38 6.41 -15.42
N LEU A 123 -7.15 7.05 -16.31
CA LEU A 123 -8.56 6.71 -16.53
C LEU A 123 -8.74 5.27 -17.02
N LEU A 124 -7.89 4.79 -17.93
CA LEU A 124 -7.96 3.40 -18.41
C LEU A 124 -7.60 2.37 -17.32
N LYS A 125 -6.68 2.69 -16.41
CA LYS A 125 -6.41 1.86 -15.23
C LYS A 125 -7.61 1.88 -14.28
N GLU A 126 -8.22 3.03 -14.04
CA GLU A 126 -9.43 3.16 -13.22
C GLU A 126 -10.60 2.36 -13.80
N GLU A 127 -10.80 2.40 -15.11
CA GLU A 127 -11.76 1.57 -15.85
C GLU A 127 -11.40 0.08 -15.86
N GLY A 128 -10.24 -0.31 -15.32
CA GLY A 128 -9.80 -1.69 -15.29
C GLY A 128 -9.38 -2.25 -16.64
N LYS A 129 -9.12 -1.40 -17.65
CA LYS A 129 -8.75 -1.80 -19.01
C LYS A 129 -7.24 -1.95 -19.23
N VAL A 130 -6.44 -1.27 -18.41
CA VAL A 130 -4.98 -1.27 -18.48
C VAL A 130 -4.38 -1.62 -17.13
N LEU A 131 -3.33 -2.44 -17.13
CA LEU A 131 -2.51 -2.78 -15.97
C LEU A 131 -1.08 -2.27 -16.14
N LYS A 132 -0.37 -2.10 -15.01
CA LYS A 132 1.08 -1.94 -14.99
C LYS A 132 1.73 -3.32 -14.97
N GLN A 133 2.82 -3.48 -15.71
CA GLN A 133 3.65 -4.67 -15.71
C GLN A 133 5.12 -4.28 -15.72
N GLN A 134 5.87 -4.72 -14.71
CA GLN A 134 7.30 -4.42 -14.57
C GLN A 134 8.10 -5.08 -15.68
N SER A 135 8.99 -4.31 -16.29
CA SER A 135 9.66 -4.67 -17.54
C SER A 135 10.59 -5.89 -17.42
N LYS A 136 11.18 -6.12 -16.24
CA LYS A 136 12.08 -7.25 -15.94
C LYS A 136 11.41 -8.38 -15.13
N ARG A 137 10.07 -8.44 -15.06
CA ARG A 137 9.31 -9.45 -14.27
C ARG A 137 9.76 -9.53 -12.81
N ARG A 138 10.02 -8.37 -12.23
CA ARG A 138 10.48 -8.20 -10.85
C ARG A 138 9.64 -7.12 -10.19
N LEU A 139 9.18 -7.35 -8.97
CA LEU A 139 8.35 -6.37 -8.24
C LEU A 139 9.16 -5.22 -7.63
N ASP A 140 10.45 -5.44 -7.43
CA ASP A 140 11.38 -4.49 -6.82
C ASP A 140 12.03 -3.53 -7.84
N ILE A 141 11.50 -3.45 -9.06
CA ILE A 141 11.96 -2.48 -10.08
C ILE A 141 10.87 -1.46 -10.39
N MET A 142 11.31 -0.23 -10.68
CA MET A 142 10.42 0.88 -10.99
C MET A 142 10.03 0.96 -12.46
N ASP A 143 10.81 0.36 -13.35
CA ASP A 143 10.51 0.32 -14.78
C ASP A 143 9.30 -0.55 -15.05
N TYR A 144 8.29 0.04 -15.66
CA TYR A 144 7.07 -0.67 -16.06
C TYR A 144 6.62 -0.28 -17.46
N SER A 145 5.80 -1.16 -18.01
CA SER A 145 5.01 -0.98 -19.21
C SER A 145 3.52 -1.09 -18.88
N PHE A 146 2.69 -0.63 -19.80
CA PHE A 146 1.26 -0.77 -19.75
C PHE A 146 0.83 -1.93 -20.64
N VAL A 147 -0.12 -2.74 -20.16
CA VAL A 147 -0.66 -3.90 -20.87
C VAL A 147 -2.18 -3.91 -20.75
N LEU A 148 -2.88 -4.47 -21.74
CA LEU A 148 -4.33 -4.65 -21.65
C LEU A 148 -4.66 -5.63 -20.52
N THR A 149 -5.63 -5.28 -19.68
CA THR A 149 -6.12 -6.18 -18.62
C THR A 149 -6.61 -7.49 -19.24
N SER A 150 -7.32 -7.44 -20.36
CA SER A 150 -7.84 -8.62 -21.06
C SER A 150 -6.76 -9.57 -21.57
N SER A 151 -5.50 -9.13 -21.71
CA SER A 151 -4.39 -9.99 -22.08
C SER A 151 -3.88 -10.85 -20.91
N ILE A 152 -4.12 -10.43 -19.66
CA ILE A 152 -3.65 -11.13 -18.45
C ILE A 152 -4.83 -11.78 -17.71
N LEU A 153 -5.97 -11.08 -17.66
CA LEU A 153 -7.19 -11.44 -16.97
C LEU A 153 -8.39 -11.32 -17.95
N PRO A 154 -8.49 -12.21 -18.96
CA PRO A 154 -9.58 -12.18 -19.95
C PRO A 154 -10.97 -12.38 -19.33
N GLU A 155 -11.05 -13.05 -18.18
CA GLU A 155 -12.29 -13.26 -17.42
C GLU A 155 -12.69 -12.06 -16.53
N ALA A 156 -11.89 -10.99 -16.52
CA ALA A 156 -12.20 -9.80 -15.71
C ALA A 156 -13.50 -9.16 -16.17
N ASP A 157 -14.43 -8.98 -15.23
CA ASP A 157 -15.59 -8.13 -15.43
C ASP A 157 -15.82 -7.32 -14.15
N PRO A 158 -15.33 -6.06 -14.10
CA PRO A 158 -15.54 -5.17 -12.96
C PRO A 158 -17.02 -4.92 -12.63
N PHE A 159 -17.94 -5.16 -13.57
CA PHE A 159 -19.38 -4.92 -13.40
C PHE A 159 -20.19 -6.20 -13.16
N SER A 160 -19.52 -7.35 -13.11
CA SER A 160 -20.14 -8.64 -12.71
C SER A 160 -20.67 -8.62 -11.28
N LEU A 161 -20.16 -7.72 -10.43
CA LEU A 161 -20.62 -7.50 -9.06
C LEU A 161 -21.28 -6.13 -8.94
N ARG A 162 -22.40 -6.07 -8.21
CA ARG A 162 -22.92 -4.80 -7.70
C ARG A 162 -21.93 -4.22 -6.69
N LEU A 163 -21.98 -2.91 -6.48
CA LEU A 163 -21.01 -2.25 -5.59
C LEU A 163 -21.18 -2.75 -4.15
N GLU A 164 -22.42 -2.94 -3.73
CA GLU A 164 -22.79 -3.45 -2.42
C GLU A 164 -22.25 -4.87 -2.18
N GLU A 165 -22.31 -5.73 -3.21
CA GLU A 165 -21.78 -7.10 -3.15
C GLU A 165 -20.26 -7.11 -3.01
N ALA A 166 -19.57 -6.28 -3.80
CA ALA A 166 -18.12 -6.13 -3.68
C ALA A 166 -17.72 -5.55 -2.31
N CYS A 167 -18.48 -4.58 -1.78
CA CYS A 167 -18.24 -4.01 -0.46
C CYS A 167 -18.41 -5.05 0.65
N ALA A 168 -19.44 -5.89 0.58
CA ALA A 168 -19.66 -6.96 1.55
C ALA A 168 -18.56 -8.03 1.51
N GLN A 169 -18.15 -8.46 0.32
CA GLN A 169 -17.05 -9.43 0.17
C GLN A 169 -15.71 -8.85 0.66
N LEU A 170 -15.44 -7.57 0.35
CA LEU A 170 -14.24 -6.89 0.85
C LEU A 170 -14.28 -6.70 2.37
N ALA A 171 -15.45 -6.38 2.95
CA ALA A 171 -15.63 -6.27 4.39
C ALA A 171 -15.30 -7.59 5.08
N ASN A 172 -15.82 -8.72 4.55
CA ASN A 172 -15.51 -10.05 5.08
C ASN A 172 -14.00 -10.32 5.09
N GLN A 173 -13.28 -9.99 4.02
CA GLN A 173 -11.82 -10.16 3.95
C GLN A 173 -11.10 -9.25 4.95
N TYR A 174 -11.54 -8.00 5.06
CA TYR A 174 -10.97 -7.03 5.98
C TYR A 174 -11.09 -7.47 7.43
N PHE A 175 -12.30 -7.84 7.88
CA PHE A 175 -12.51 -8.23 9.27
C PHE A 175 -11.80 -9.55 9.61
N LYS A 176 -11.70 -10.50 8.68
CA LYS A 176 -10.87 -11.70 8.90
C LYS A 176 -9.38 -11.40 9.12
N ALA A 177 -8.87 -10.32 8.52
CA ALA A 177 -7.46 -9.97 8.59
C ALA A 177 -7.13 -9.01 9.75
N GLU A 178 -8.04 -8.08 10.04
CA GLU A 178 -7.78 -6.92 10.89
C GLU A 178 -8.63 -6.90 12.17
N ALA A 179 -9.54 -7.86 12.38
CA ALA A 179 -10.35 -7.92 13.58
C ALA A 179 -9.51 -8.20 14.84
N PRO A 180 -9.91 -7.67 16.01
CA PRO A 180 -11.01 -6.74 16.21
C PRO A 180 -10.74 -5.35 15.61
N ALA A 181 -11.67 -4.87 14.78
CA ALA A 181 -11.59 -3.60 14.05
C ALA A 181 -12.93 -2.85 14.08
N ARG A 182 -12.92 -1.54 13.78
CA ARG A 182 -14.15 -0.72 13.75
C ARG A 182 -14.63 -0.55 12.31
N ALA A 183 -15.94 -0.35 12.12
CA ALA A 183 -16.47 -0.01 10.79
C ALA A 183 -15.81 1.23 10.17
N LYS A 184 -15.42 2.23 11.00
CA LYS A 184 -14.68 3.41 10.54
C LYS A 184 -13.24 3.11 10.09
N ASP A 185 -12.62 2.06 10.61
CA ASP A 185 -11.30 1.60 10.15
C ASP A 185 -11.43 0.95 8.77
N PHE A 186 -12.43 0.06 8.60
CA PHE A 186 -12.72 -0.55 7.30
C PHE A 186 -13.01 0.51 6.24
N ALA A 187 -13.88 1.49 6.53
CA ALA A 187 -14.21 2.58 5.61
C ALA A 187 -12.96 3.34 5.16
N TRP A 188 -12.09 3.69 6.12
CA TRP A 188 -10.84 4.40 5.84
C TRP A 188 -9.84 3.56 5.05
N TRP A 189 -9.70 2.27 5.39
CA TRP A 189 -8.81 1.33 4.72
C TRP A 189 -9.23 1.11 3.26
N ALA A 190 -10.52 0.85 3.04
CA ALA A 190 -11.09 0.62 1.71
C ALA A 190 -11.23 1.89 0.86
N GLY A 191 -11.25 3.07 1.51
CA GLY A 191 -11.48 4.34 0.81
C GLY A 191 -12.94 4.58 0.41
N ILE A 192 -13.88 3.97 1.14
CA ILE A 192 -15.34 4.09 0.94
C ILE A 192 -15.97 4.96 2.03
N ASN A 193 -17.23 5.35 1.84
CA ASN A 193 -17.95 6.05 2.91
C ASN A 193 -18.35 5.08 4.04
N VAL A 194 -18.56 5.62 5.24
CA VAL A 194 -18.86 4.81 6.44
C VAL A 194 -20.21 4.07 6.32
N THR A 195 -21.18 4.62 5.59
CA THR A 195 -22.48 3.97 5.38
C THR A 195 -22.33 2.67 4.61
N ASP A 196 -21.55 2.66 3.53
CA ASP A 196 -21.27 1.46 2.74
C ASP A 196 -20.44 0.45 3.54
N ALA A 197 -19.52 0.92 4.39
CA ALA A 197 -18.75 0.07 5.29
C ALA A 197 -19.64 -0.66 6.31
N ILE A 198 -20.57 0.07 6.95
CA ILE A 198 -21.53 -0.52 7.91
C ILE A 198 -22.44 -1.52 7.20
N ARG A 199 -22.98 -1.15 6.01
CA ARG A 199 -23.83 -2.05 5.23
C ARG A 199 -23.08 -3.32 4.84
N GLY A 200 -21.88 -3.19 4.29
CA GLY A 200 -21.04 -4.33 3.91
C GLY A 200 -20.71 -5.23 5.10
N GLY A 201 -20.40 -4.66 6.27
CA GLY A 201 -20.18 -5.41 7.50
C GLY A 201 -21.42 -6.17 7.99
N GLY A 202 -22.61 -5.60 7.84
CA GLY A 202 -23.88 -6.23 8.22
C GLY A 202 -24.25 -7.47 7.38
N GLU A 203 -23.73 -7.57 6.16
CA GLU A 203 -23.97 -8.71 5.26
C GLU A 203 -23.05 -9.91 5.56
N ILE A 204 -21.99 -9.75 6.36
CA ILE A 204 -21.03 -10.81 6.65
C ILE A 204 -21.71 -11.98 7.39
N LYS A 205 -21.34 -13.22 6.99
CA LYS A 205 -21.75 -14.47 7.62
C LYS A 205 -20.53 -15.38 7.87
N PRO A 206 -20.37 -15.98 9.07
CA PRO A 206 -21.10 -15.69 10.32
C PRO A 206 -21.05 -14.21 10.71
N LYS A 207 -22.04 -13.73 11.47
CA LYS A 207 -22.17 -12.29 11.74
C LYS A 207 -20.95 -11.74 12.47
N LEU A 208 -20.69 -10.46 12.29
CA LEU A 208 -19.80 -9.73 13.18
C LEU A 208 -20.49 -9.49 14.52
N VAL A 209 -19.73 -9.58 15.60
CA VAL A 209 -20.18 -9.35 16.98
C VAL A 209 -19.26 -8.35 17.68
N PRO A 210 -19.82 -7.52 18.58
CA PRO A 210 -19.04 -6.52 19.27
C PRO A 210 -18.14 -7.12 20.35
N VAL A 211 -16.95 -6.57 20.49
CA VAL A 211 -16.01 -6.83 21.59
C VAL A 211 -15.47 -5.52 22.14
N SER A 212 -15.28 -5.46 23.46
CA SER A 212 -14.65 -4.31 24.11
C SER A 212 -13.13 -4.41 24.01
N VAL A 213 -12.48 -3.29 23.69
CA VAL A 213 -11.01 -3.17 23.68
C VAL A 213 -10.60 -2.22 24.78
N GLU A 214 -9.68 -2.65 25.64
CA GLU A 214 -9.18 -1.85 26.75
C GLU A 214 -8.65 -0.50 26.27
N GLY A 215 -9.00 0.57 27.01
CA GLY A 215 -8.58 1.93 26.68
C GLY A 215 -9.30 2.55 25.48
N SER A 216 -10.34 1.90 24.94
CA SER A 216 -11.19 2.45 23.88
C SER A 216 -12.66 2.50 24.28
N ALA A 217 -13.34 3.57 23.89
CA ALA A 217 -14.80 3.69 23.99
C ALA A 217 -15.52 3.27 22.70
N ASP A 218 -14.77 2.94 21.65
CA ASP A 218 -15.34 2.50 20.38
C ASP A 218 -15.76 1.02 20.43
N GLU A 219 -16.78 0.68 19.65
CA GLU A 219 -17.19 -0.70 19.43
C GLU A 219 -16.29 -1.36 18.37
N PHE A 220 -15.60 -2.43 18.74
CA PHE A 220 -14.82 -3.26 17.82
C PHE A 220 -15.60 -4.49 17.43
N LEU A 221 -15.42 -4.94 16.18
CA LEU A 221 -16.14 -6.05 15.59
C LEU A 221 -15.17 -7.17 15.24
N ILE A 222 -15.62 -8.40 15.47
CA ILE A 222 -14.94 -9.66 15.11
C ILE A 222 -15.96 -10.67 14.60
N GLY A 223 -15.55 -11.62 13.76
CA GLY A 223 -16.43 -12.71 13.34
C GLY A 223 -16.85 -13.57 14.53
N GLU A 224 -18.14 -13.89 14.64
CA GLU A 224 -18.66 -14.73 15.74
C GLU A 224 -17.93 -16.07 15.84
N SER A 225 -17.57 -16.66 14.70
CA SER A 225 -16.82 -17.93 14.65
C SER A 225 -15.35 -17.81 15.07
N GLU A 226 -14.80 -16.60 15.20
CA GLU A 226 -13.40 -16.36 15.56
C GLU A 226 -13.22 -16.00 17.04
N LEU A 227 -14.33 -15.81 17.79
CA LEU A 227 -14.29 -15.37 19.18
C LEU A 227 -13.54 -16.34 20.10
N ASP A 228 -13.88 -17.62 20.03
CA ASP A 228 -13.31 -18.63 20.93
C ASP A 228 -11.80 -18.76 20.72
N ASP A 229 -11.36 -18.84 19.47
CA ASP A 229 -9.94 -18.88 19.10
C ASP A 229 -9.21 -17.58 19.50
N PHE A 230 -9.85 -16.43 19.32
CA PHE A 230 -9.27 -15.14 19.68
C PHE A 230 -9.02 -15.01 21.20
N PHE A 231 -9.98 -15.43 22.02
CA PHE A 231 -9.83 -15.38 23.49
C PHE A 231 -8.97 -16.52 24.06
N ALA A 232 -8.84 -17.63 23.34
CA ALA A 232 -7.94 -18.73 23.69
C ALA A 232 -6.48 -18.48 23.24
N PHE A 233 -6.21 -17.41 22.50
CA PHE A 233 -4.88 -17.10 22.00
C PHE A 233 -3.93 -16.70 23.12
N GLU A 234 -2.88 -17.50 23.31
CA GLU A 234 -1.77 -17.19 24.20
C GLU A 234 -0.63 -16.54 23.41
N PRO A 235 -0.27 -15.26 23.68
CA PRO A 235 0.81 -14.60 22.98
C PRO A 235 2.16 -15.26 23.31
N GLN A 236 3.04 -15.32 22.33
CA GLN A 236 4.42 -15.72 22.56
C GLN A 236 5.15 -14.66 23.41
N ASP A 237 6.02 -15.11 24.32
CA ASP A 237 6.73 -14.23 25.25
C ASP A 237 7.64 -13.19 24.57
N PHE A 238 8.21 -13.53 23.40
CA PHE A 238 9.17 -12.67 22.71
C PHE A 238 9.19 -12.88 21.20
N VAL A 239 8.56 -11.96 20.46
CA VAL A 239 8.49 -11.96 18.99
C VAL A 239 8.96 -10.62 18.44
N ILE A 240 9.88 -10.66 17.48
CA ILE A 240 10.40 -9.48 16.78
C ILE A 240 10.01 -9.54 15.31
N ASN A 241 9.37 -8.47 14.83
CA ASN A 241 9.06 -8.29 13.41
C ASN A 241 9.62 -6.97 12.89
N PHE A 242 10.21 -7.02 11.70
CA PHE A 242 10.60 -5.84 10.94
C PHE A 242 9.59 -5.69 9.80
N ILE A 243 8.70 -4.71 9.92
CA ILE A 243 7.69 -4.44 8.91
C ILE A 243 8.13 -3.25 8.05
N PRO A 244 7.97 -3.31 6.71
CA PRO A 244 8.35 -2.21 5.85
C PRO A 244 7.35 -1.07 5.95
N TYR A 245 7.68 0.02 5.27
CA TYR A 245 6.77 1.10 4.98
C TYR A 245 5.44 0.60 4.40
N ARG A 246 4.33 1.19 4.85
CA ARG A 246 2.95 0.86 4.45
C ARG A 246 2.50 -0.58 4.66
N ASP A 247 3.17 -1.33 5.52
CA ASP A 247 2.72 -2.67 5.90
C ASP A 247 1.32 -2.64 6.50
N THR A 248 0.50 -3.65 6.18
CA THR A 248 -0.91 -3.71 6.60
C THR A 248 -1.06 -3.70 8.12
N TYR A 249 -0.06 -4.15 8.89
CA TYR A 249 -0.14 -4.14 10.35
C TYR A 249 -0.41 -2.73 10.94
N LEU A 250 0.17 -1.68 10.32
CA LEU A 250 -0.05 -0.28 10.75
C LEU A 250 -0.95 0.50 9.78
N LYS A 251 -1.28 -0.06 8.61
CA LYS A 251 -2.15 0.55 7.59
C LYS A 251 -3.51 -0.11 7.44
N GLY A 252 -3.79 -1.15 8.21
CA GLY A 252 -5.07 -1.86 8.28
C GLY A 252 -6.12 -1.10 9.09
N GLN A 253 -5.69 -0.27 10.03
CA GLN A 253 -6.58 0.50 10.89
C GLN A 253 -6.24 1.99 10.86
N ARG A 254 -7.25 2.83 11.07
CA ARG A 254 -7.09 4.29 10.96
C ARG A 254 -6.38 4.88 12.18
N GLU A 255 -6.70 4.38 13.36
CA GLU A 255 -6.14 4.86 14.62
C GLU A 255 -5.32 3.74 15.26
N ILE A 256 -4.00 3.95 15.30
CA ILE A 256 -3.02 2.95 15.75
C ILE A 256 -2.31 3.35 17.05
N LEU A 257 -2.53 4.58 17.51
CA LEU A 257 -2.04 5.06 18.81
C LEU A 257 -2.73 4.32 19.95
N ASN A 258 -2.00 4.11 21.04
CA ASN A 258 -2.37 3.34 22.24
C ASN A 258 -2.61 1.84 22.01
N ARG A 259 -2.96 1.41 20.79
CA ARG A 259 -3.03 -0.01 20.40
C ARG A 259 -1.66 -0.58 20.03
N PHE A 260 -0.96 0.07 19.10
CA PHE A 260 0.33 -0.41 18.57
C PHE A 260 1.49 0.48 19.00
N ILE A 261 1.24 1.78 19.16
CA ILE A 261 2.25 2.79 19.48
C ILE A 261 1.90 3.43 20.82
N SER A 262 2.87 3.50 21.74
CA SER A 262 2.71 4.24 23.00
C SER A 262 2.42 5.72 22.72
N SER A 263 1.55 6.35 23.50
CA SER A 263 1.27 7.80 23.40
C SER A 263 2.53 8.65 23.56
N GLU A 264 3.51 8.17 24.35
CA GLU A 264 4.82 8.80 24.54
C GLU A 264 5.70 8.83 23.28
N HIS A 265 5.32 8.07 22.25
CA HIS A 265 6.04 7.96 20.98
C HIS A 265 5.15 8.30 19.78
N ALA A 266 4.04 8.99 20.00
CA ALA A 266 2.99 9.20 19.00
C ALA A 266 3.46 9.89 17.71
N ASP A 267 4.61 10.57 17.70
CA ASP A 267 5.17 11.26 16.54
C ASP A 267 6.46 10.62 15.97
N LYS A 268 7.00 9.60 16.63
CA LYS A 268 8.27 8.95 16.26
C LYS A 268 8.15 8.06 15.00
N PRO A 269 7.16 7.15 14.87
CA PRO A 269 7.10 6.21 13.74
C PRO A 269 6.48 6.79 12.46
N PHE A 270 6.33 8.11 12.32
CA PHE A 270 5.59 8.70 11.21
C PHE A 270 6.47 9.58 10.32
N SER A 271 6.22 9.53 9.01
CA SER A 271 6.85 10.43 8.05
C SER A 271 6.45 11.89 8.29
N ARG A 272 7.26 12.82 7.78
CA ARG A 272 6.97 14.26 7.82
C ARG A 272 7.01 14.89 6.44
N TRP A 273 6.11 15.85 6.22
CA TRP A 273 6.04 16.72 5.05
C TRP A 273 6.30 18.16 5.48
N LYS A 274 7.37 18.80 4.98
CA LYS A 274 7.82 20.16 5.41
C LYS A 274 7.72 20.36 6.93
N GLY A 275 8.24 19.39 7.68
CA GLY A 275 8.26 19.37 9.15
C GLY A 275 6.95 18.96 9.85
N LYS A 276 5.82 18.86 9.13
CA LYS A 276 4.53 18.43 9.69
C LYS A 276 4.37 16.91 9.60
N LEU A 277 3.88 16.30 10.67
CA LEU A 277 3.54 14.88 10.67
C LEU A 277 2.49 14.57 9.60
N ILE A 278 2.70 13.46 8.90
CA ILE A 278 1.71 12.86 8.02
C ILE A 278 1.39 11.46 8.55
N ASN A 279 0.12 11.04 8.44
CA ASN A 279 -0.32 9.73 8.90
C ASN A 279 0.12 8.61 7.94
N ASP A 280 1.43 8.47 7.80
CA ASP A 280 2.11 7.47 7.01
C ASP A 280 3.25 6.87 7.88
N PRO A 281 3.02 5.68 8.47
CA PRO A 281 4.04 5.03 9.30
C PRO A 281 5.26 4.64 8.48
N LEU A 282 6.43 4.85 9.06
CA LEU A 282 7.72 4.42 8.55
C LEU A 282 7.89 2.90 8.66
N ALA A 283 8.95 2.37 8.06
CA ALA A 283 9.39 1.01 8.32
C ALA A 283 9.74 0.86 9.82
N THR A 284 9.14 -0.11 10.47
CA THR A 284 9.04 -0.17 11.94
C THR A 284 9.46 -1.53 12.50
N ILE A 285 10.00 -1.47 13.71
CA ILE A 285 10.40 -2.62 14.52
C ILE A 285 9.29 -2.87 15.52
N ILE A 286 8.73 -4.09 15.49
CA ILE A 286 7.66 -4.54 16.37
C ILE A 286 8.23 -5.56 17.35
N VAL A 287 8.01 -5.36 18.64
CA VAL A 287 8.28 -6.34 19.70
C VAL A 287 6.98 -6.63 20.42
N ASN A 288 6.56 -7.89 20.45
CA ASN A 288 5.33 -8.35 21.13
C ASN A 288 4.10 -7.51 20.74
N GLY A 289 3.97 -7.18 19.45
CA GLY A 289 2.86 -6.40 18.91
C GLY A 289 2.95 -4.88 19.11
N ARG A 290 4.01 -4.36 19.75
CA ARG A 290 4.20 -2.92 19.97
C ARG A 290 5.34 -2.37 19.13
N VAL A 291 5.16 -1.16 18.60
CA VAL A 291 6.22 -0.43 17.88
C VAL A 291 7.26 0.06 18.89
N VAL A 292 8.51 -0.37 18.72
CA VAL A 292 9.64 0.01 19.60
C VAL A 292 10.72 0.82 18.89
N GLY A 293 10.64 0.95 17.57
CA GLY A 293 11.64 1.65 16.79
C GLY A 293 11.29 1.70 15.31
N VAL A 294 12.14 2.37 14.56
CA VAL A 294 12.13 2.41 13.09
C VAL A 294 13.42 1.83 12.54
N TRP A 295 13.35 1.36 11.29
CA TRP A 295 14.52 0.87 10.57
C TRP A 295 14.54 1.45 9.15
N GLU A 296 15.72 1.55 8.56
CA GLU A 296 15.92 1.98 7.17
C GLU A 296 17.01 1.16 6.51
N TRP A 297 16.90 0.93 5.20
CA TRP A 297 17.96 0.31 4.42
C TRP A 297 19.02 1.35 4.04
N SER A 298 20.25 1.08 4.41
CA SER A 298 21.41 1.90 4.10
C SER A 298 22.04 1.40 2.80
N GLU A 299 21.88 2.14 1.69
CA GLU A 299 22.48 1.76 0.40
C GLU A 299 24.01 1.80 0.45
N ASP A 300 24.59 2.78 1.15
CA ASP A 300 26.04 2.92 1.31
C ASP A 300 26.63 1.83 2.20
N GLY A 301 25.90 1.45 3.25
CA GLY A 301 26.31 0.42 4.21
C GLY A 301 25.98 -1.00 3.77
N ASP A 302 25.10 -1.15 2.78
CA ASP A 302 24.47 -2.41 2.41
C ASP A 302 23.86 -3.12 3.64
N ASP A 303 23.28 -2.36 4.58
CA ASP A 303 22.84 -2.86 5.89
C ASP A 303 21.60 -2.13 6.42
N ILE A 304 21.10 -2.52 7.59
CA ILE A 304 19.93 -1.93 8.23
C ILE A 304 20.34 -0.94 9.32
N ASP A 305 19.98 0.33 9.12
CA ASP A 305 20.04 1.35 10.16
C ASP A 305 18.85 1.20 11.13
N LEU A 306 19.12 1.26 12.43
CA LEU A 306 18.12 1.14 13.49
C LEU A 306 18.00 2.43 14.31
N LEU A 307 16.78 2.74 14.74
CA LEU A 307 16.52 3.80 15.69
C LEU A 307 15.40 3.38 16.65
N LEU A 308 15.80 3.01 17.86
CA LEU A 308 14.89 2.60 18.94
C LEU A 308 14.33 3.82 19.68
N PHE A 309 13.10 3.72 20.17
CA PHE A 309 12.41 4.83 20.83
C PHE A 309 12.91 5.05 22.25
N ASP A 310 13.25 3.97 22.95
CA ASP A 310 13.71 3.93 24.33
C ASP A 310 14.85 2.92 24.49
N SER A 311 15.51 2.95 25.66
CA SER A 311 16.42 1.88 26.06
C SER A 311 15.63 0.59 26.31
N ILE A 312 16.10 -0.51 25.72
CA ILE A 312 15.54 -1.84 25.91
C ILE A 312 16.54 -2.77 26.58
N ALA A 313 16.08 -3.90 27.10
CA ALA A 313 16.97 -4.90 27.69
C ALA A 313 18.01 -5.37 26.66
N LYS A 314 19.28 -5.50 27.08
CA LYS A 314 20.40 -5.92 26.22
C LYS A 314 20.17 -7.26 25.50
N SER A 315 19.37 -8.16 26.07
CA SER A 315 18.96 -9.40 25.40
C SER A 315 18.05 -9.12 24.21
N ALA A 316 17.07 -8.23 24.37
CA ALA A 316 16.15 -7.84 23.31
C ALA A 316 16.87 -7.05 22.22
N GLU A 317 17.75 -6.12 22.59
CA GLU A 317 18.60 -5.38 21.66
C GLU A 317 19.43 -6.32 20.77
N ARG A 318 20.16 -7.27 21.36
CA ARG A 318 20.92 -8.27 20.59
C ARG A 318 20.03 -9.09 19.64
N ALA A 319 18.81 -9.41 20.06
CA ALA A 319 17.87 -10.15 19.20
C ALA A 319 17.34 -9.28 18.05
N ILE A 320 17.10 -7.98 18.27
CA ILE A 320 16.74 -7.01 17.22
C ILE A 320 17.88 -6.90 16.21
N HIS A 321 19.12 -6.71 16.67
CA HIS A 321 20.30 -6.65 15.80
C HIS A 321 20.45 -7.92 14.96
N LYS A 322 20.37 -9.11 15.59
CA LYS A 322 20.40 -10.37 14.84
C LYS A 322 19.32 -10.41 13.75
N ARG A 323 18.09 -10.02 14.06
CA ARG A 323 16.98 -10.01 13.10
C ARG A 323 17.17 -8.98 11.99
N ALA A 324 17.80 -7.84 12.30
CA ALA A 324 18.21 -6.85 11.31
C ALA A 324 19.26 -7.42 10.35
N SER A 325 20.26 -8.15 10.84
CA SER A 325 21.25 -8.83 9.97
C SER A 325 20.61 -9.87 9.05
N GLU A 326 19.62 -10.62 9.54
CA GLU A 326 18.84 -11.57 8.72
C GLU A 326 18.06 -10.86 7.62
N LEU A 327 17.45 -9.70 7.92
CA LEU A 327 16.76 -8.86 6.94
C LEU A 327 17.74 -8.29 5.91
N ALA A 328 18.89 -7.78 6.35
CA ALA A 328 19.93 -7.28 5.47
C ALA A 328 20.40 -8.38 4.51
N GLY A 329 20.66 -9.58 5.02
CA GLY A 329 20.99 -10.75 4.21
C GLY A 329 19.91 -11.11 3.20
N PHE A 330 18.63 -11.02 3.57
CA PHE A 330 17.52 -11.20 2.63
C PHE A 330 17.52 -10.13 1.52
N ILE A 331 17.63 -8.84 1.88
CA ILE A 331 17.63 -7.74 0.91
C ILE A 331 18.75 -7.92 -0.11
N ARG A 332 20.00 -8.13 0.35
CA ARG A 332 21.17 -8.37 -0.53
C ARG A 332 21.01 -9.54 -1.48
N SER A 333 20.42 -10.63 -1.00
CA SER A 333 20.38 -11.89 -1.74
C SER A 333 19.15 -12.06 -2.63
N ASN A 334 18.04 -11.37 -2.33
CA ASN A 334 16.77 -11.58 -3.02
C ASN A 334 16.32 -10.37 -3.82
N LEU A 335 16.70 -9.16 -3.40
CA LEU A 335 16.27 -7.92 -4.01
C LEU A 335 17.42 -7.30 -4.83
N GLY A 336 17.08 -6.54 -5.86
CA GLY A 336 18.01 -5.89 -6.79
C GLY A 336 18.11 -4.40 -6.51
N GLU A 337 17.41 -3.59 -7.31
CA GLU A 337 17.38 -2.12 -7.18
C GLU A 337 16.41 -1.68 -6.07
N VAL A 338 16.79 -1.85 -4.80
CA VAL A 338 15.87 -1.58 -3.68
C VAL A 338 15.99 -0.16 -3.17
N ARG A 339 14.99 0.64 -3.53
CA ARG A 339 14.72 1.95 -2.92
C ARG A 339 13.76 1.79 -1.75
N LEU A 340 14.29 1.57 -0.56
CA LEU A 340 13.52 1.44 0.68
C LEU A 340 13.56 2.70 1.55
N GLN A 341 14.16 3.79 1.07
CA GLN A 341 14.18 5.05 1.79
C GLN A 341 12.81 5.73 1.70
N GLY A 342 12.40 6.41 2.76
CA GLY A 342 11.12 7.14 2.77
C GLY A 342 10.99 8.14 1.63
N VAL A 343 12.11 8.73 1.17
CA VAL A 343 12.16 9.73 0.10
C VAL A 343 11.81 9.20 -1.28
N ASP A 344 11.97 7.90 -1.52
CA ASP A 344 11.69 7.29 -2.82
C ASP A 344 10.19 7.09 -3.07
N TYR A 345 9.36 7.17 -2.03
CA TYR A 345 7.91 6.97 -2.12
C TYR A 345 7.13 8.27 -2.41
N GLY A 346 7.82 9.39 -2.68
CA GLY A 346 7.26 10.59 -3.30
C GLY A 346 7.70 11.93 -2.69
N PRO A 347 7.35 13.07 -3.34
CA PRO A 347 7.79 14.43 -2.95
C PRO A 347 7.24 14.88 -1.59
N HIS A 348 6.42 14.04 -0.96
CA HIS A 348 5.76 14.30 0.29
C HIS A 348 6.44 13.69 1.51
N GLN A 349 7.50 12.91 1.32
CA GLN A 349 8.13 12.12 2.36
C GLN A 349 9.59 12.54 2.45
N THR A 350 9.90 13.47 3.35
CA THR A 350 11.21 14.12 3.39
C THR A 350 11.99 13.79 4.66
N THR A 351 11.79 12.61 5.25
CA THR A 351 12.51 12.22 6.46
C THR A 351 12.95 10.76 6.37
N GLY A 352 14.24 10.56 6.11
CA GLY A 352 14.91 9.29 6.39
C GLY A 352 15.23 9.16 7.88
N ILE A 353 15.78 8.02 8.29
CA ILE A 353 16.10 7.76 9.70
C ILE A 353 17.10 8.78 10.26
N HIS A 354 18.00 9.29 9.40
CA HIS A 354 18.99 10.30 9.75
C HIS A 354 18.38 11.68 10.04
N ASP A 355 17.30 12.05 9.36
CA ASP A 355 16.57 13.30 9.64
C ASP A 355 15.85 13.20 10.98
N LEU A 356 15.28 12.04 11.30
CA LEU A 356 14.59 11.79 12.58
C LEU A 356 15.54 11.93 13.78
N LYS A 357 16.80 11.53 13.65
CA LYS A 357 17.83 11.73 14.70
C LYS A 357 17.96 13.20 15.08
N ALA A 358 17.94 14.10 14.09
CA ALA A 358 18.00 15.54 14.34
C ALA A 358 16.73 16.06 15.04
N PHE A 359 15.56 15.48 14.74
CA PHE A 359 14.30 15.85 15.35
C PHE A 359 14.12 15.33 16.79
N TRP A 360 14.63 14.14 17.11
CA TRP A 360 14.47 13.54 18.46
C TRP A 360 15.48 14.06 19.50
N GLY A 361 16.48 14.85 19.08
CA GLY A 361 17.43 15.54 19.96
C GLY A 361 18.70 14.75 20.32
N LYS A 362 19.66 15.41 20.99
CA LYS A 362 21.05 14.95 21.26
C LYS A 362 21.23 13.66 22.10
N GLY A 363 20.15 12.95 22.44
CA GLY A 363 20.17 11.69 23.20
C GLY A 363 19.70 10.46 22.40
N ALA A 364 19.20 10.65 21.17
CA ALA A 364 18.82 9.54 20.30
C ALA A 364 20.09 8.88 19.71
N GLN A 365 20.55 7.81 20.34
CA GLN A 365 21.60 6.97 19.75
C GLN A 365 20.97 6.13 18.66
N ALA A 366 21.33 6.43 17.41
CA ALA A 366 21.22 5.45 16.37
C ALA A 366 22.46 4.58 16.44
N ASP A 367 22.29 3.29 16.67
CA ASP A 367 23.37 2.35 16.45
C ASP A 367 23.49 2.17 14.95
N SER A 368 24.42 2.91 14.35
CA SER A 368 24.43 3.16 12.91
C SER A 368 24.95 1.98 12.08
N ARG A 369 25.22 0.82 12.70
CA ARG A 369 25.74 -0.40 12.05
C ARG A 369 25.41 -1.62 12.89
N VAL A 370 24.93 -2.70 12.26
CA VAL A 370 24.68 -4.00 12.90
C VAL A 370 25.82 -4.97 12.64
#